data_AF-A0A9D1LTP0-F1
#
_entry.id   AF-A0A9D1LTP0-F1
#
_cell.length_a   1.000
_cell.length_b   1.000
_cell.length_c   1.000
_cell.angle_alpha   90.00
_cell.angle_beta   90.00
_cell.angle_gamma   90.00
#
_symmetry.space_group_name_H-M   'P 1'
#
loop_
_entity.id
_entity.type
_entity.pdbx_description
1 polymer ?
#
loop_
_entity_poly.entity_id
_entity_poly.type
_entity_poly.pdbx_seq_one_letter_code
_entity_poly.pdbx_strand_id
1 'polypeptide(L)'
;MKKFLQILLVLCMIFSILPASAAETVYQDQNMTIVQENGTYRLSELSFRTIAAEESAVFITYTPDNAVYAVAAAAVTTADGSSSAQPNLALPQDLKFIVKAYFPTQNAILTAADTTEEGIQPSEPTAEPTASPSPAPTATPDASYPPVYDTAAVAMQAFMVVDEINATVAEDGDTVYALKALYQGREIEVTVPDDTTLASAPDVESHLAGASVSALQEGDVIYCTYSFGGRLTDIDLIYRPQSADIITSEEDFGANFERLFTAGGTVAERWPAISYGSDRFHDNQYAFGLIKDNLRGNALVLANKTGLAENDLELDLLDGTIVYVYDHTLRDKLYIGTAADILKSEIPNSAKDEDDNIIAWDTDTIYNYALVRTNDGVVMDMIVFLNYNA
;
A
#
# COMPACT_ATOMS: atom_id res chain seq x y z
N MET A 1 20.34 -10.93 -3.76
CA MET A 1 18.93 -11.29 -3.46
C MET A 1 18.14 -10.16 -2.81
N LYS A 2 18.49 -9.64 -1.62
CA LYS A 2 17.73 -8.54 -0.98
C LYS A 2 17.57 -7.25 -1.82
N LYS A 3 18.64 -6.81 -2.50
CA LYS A 3 18.56 -5.65 -3.42
C LYS A 3 17.68 -5.88 -4.65
N PHE A 4 17.53 -7.13 -5.10
CA PHE A 4 16.71 -7.50 -6.26
C PHE A 4 15.21 -7.47 -5.92
N LEU A 5 14.86 -7.80 -4.67
CA LEU A 5 13.49 -7.76 -4.16
C LEU A 5 13.01 -6.32 -3.89
N GLN A 6 13.90 -5.45 -3.37
CA GLN A 6 13.60 -4.02 -3.23
C GLN A 6 13.42 -3.32 -4.58
N ILE A 7 14.21 -3.70 -5.59
CA ILE A 7 14.12 -3.15 -6.96
C ILE A 7 12.85 -3.64 -7.68
N LEU A 8 12.43 -4.89 -7.46
CA LEU A 8 11.18 -5.44 -7.98
C LEU A 8 9.94 -4.75 -7.37
N LEU A 9 9.98 -4.42 -6.08
CA LEU A 9 8.90 -3.68 -5.42
C LEU A 9 8.75 -2.27 -6.00
N VAL A 10 9.85 -1.51 -6.13
CA VAL A 10 9.81 -0.11 -6.62
C VAL A 10 9.31 -0.01 -8.06
N LEU A 11 9.48 -1.06 -8.88
CA LEU A 11 8.90 -1.13 -10.22
C LEU A 11 7.37 -1.20 -10.24
N CYS A 12 6.78 -2.00 -9.34
CA CYS A 12 5.34 -2.21 -9.26
C CYS A 12 4.58 -0.93 -8.87
N MET A 13 5.25 -0.01 -8.16
CA MET A 13 4.69 1.28 -7.71
C MET A 13 4.56 2.33 -8.81
N ILE A 14 5.35 2.21 -9.87
CA ILE A 14 5.48 3.23 -10.89
C ILE A 14 4.38 3.09 -11.96
N PHE A 15 3.89 1.88 -12.21
CA PHE A 15 2.90 1.64 -13.28
C PHE A 15 1.44 1.53 -12.79
N SER A 16 1.21 1.56 -11.48
CA SER A 16 -0.11 1.38 -10.86
C SER A 16 -0.97 2.65 -10.80
N ILE A 17 -0.52 3.77 -11.40
CA ILE A 17 -1.26 5.04 -11.50
C ILE A 17 -1.81 5.28 -12.93
N LEU A 18 -1.73 4.30 -13.83
CA LEU A 18 -2.24 4.39 -15.21
C LEU A 18 -3.75 4.10 -15.31
N PRO A 19 -4.63 5.06 -15.67
CA PRO A 19 -5.89 4.75 -16.34
C PRO A 19 -5.66 3.93 -17.61
N ALA A 20 -6.56 2.98 -17.86
CA ALA A 20 -6.56 2.03 -18.97
C ALA A 20 -6.64 2.64 -20.39
N SER A 21 -6.48 3.96 -20.56
CA SER A 21 -6.52 4.63 -21.86
C SER A 21 -5.50 5.78 -22.03
N ALA A 22 -4.30 5.69 -21.46
CA ALA A 22 -3.23 6.61 -21.84
C ALA A 22 -2.80 6.30 -23.29
N ALA A 23 -3.13 7.19 -24.24
CA ALA A 23 -2.55 7.13 -25.57
C ALA A 23 -1.02 7.18 -25.45
N GLU A 24 -0.35 6.14 -25.94
CA GLU A 24 1.10 6.03 -26.00
C GLU A 24 1.65 7.19 -26.83
N THR A 25 1.97 8.31 -26.18
CA THR A 25 2.53 9.48 -26.87
C THR A 25 4.04 9.30 -26.89
N VAL A 26 4.55 8.66 -27.94
CA VAL A 26 5.98 8.46 -28.16
C VAL A 26 6.61 9.80 -28.54
N TYR A 27 7.36 10.42 -27.62
CA TYR A 27 8.14 11.63 -27.91
C TYR A 27 9.50 11.25 -28.53
N GLN A 28 9.71 11.64 -29.79
CA GLN A 28 10.81 11.19 -30.66
C GLN A 28 12.15 11.97 -30.56
N ASP A 29 12.31 12.92 -29.62
CA ASP A 29 13.55 13.71 -29.50
C ASP A 29 14.14 13.52 -28.09
N GLN A 30 15.02 12.53 -27.91
CA GLN A 30 15.69 12.26 -26.63
C GLN A 30 17.20 12.10 -26.82
N ASN A 31 17.97 12.99 -26.21
CA ASN A 31 19.41 12.83 -26.07
C ASN A 31 19.71 12.33 -24.66
N MET A 32 20.40 11.19 -24.58
CA MET A 32 20.84 10.56 -23.34
C MET A 32 22.35 10.68 -23.23
N THR A 33 22.84 11.30 -22.16
CA THR A 33 24.28 11.41 -21.91
C THR A 33 24.68 10.47 -20.78
N ILE A 34 25.63 9.57 -21.07
CA ILE A 34 26.27 8.67 -20.09
C ILE A 34 27.70 9.15 -19.87
N VAL A 35 28.07 9.41 -18.62
CA VAL A 35 29.42 9.87 -18.23
C VAL A 35 30.10 8.80 -17.39
N GLN A 36 31.38 8.54 -17.65
CA GLN A 36 32.18 7.61 -16.87
C GLN A 36 32.95 8.37 -15.79
N GLU A 37 32.66 8.11 -14.51
CA GLU A 37 33.41 8.67 -13.38
C GLU A 37 33.93 7.54 -12.48
N ASN A 38 35.23 7.55 -12.18
CA ASN A 38 35.89 6.59 -11.28
C ASN A 38 35.58 5.12 -11.61
N GLY A 39 35.52 4.77 -12.90
CA GLY A 39 35.24 3.40 -13.34
C GLY A 39 33.78 2.97 -13.25
N THR A 40 32.85 3.90 -12.96
CA THR A 40 31.40 3.64 -12.95
C THR A 40 30.75 4.48 -14.05
N TYR A 41 29.94 3.87 -14.91
CA TYR A 41 29.12 4.63 -15.86
C TYR A 41 27.91 5.20 -15.12
N ARG A 42 27.64 6.48 -15.33
CA ARG A 42 26.54 7.21 -14.71
C ARG A 42 25.67 7.80 -15.79
N LEU A 43 24.36 7.67 -15.64
CA LEU A 43 23.42 8.44 -16.45
C LEU A 43 23.50 9.89 -15.96
N SER A 44 24.17 10.76 -16.71
CA SER A 44 24.48 12.12 -16.23
C SER A 44 23.35 13.09 -16.52
N GLU A 45 22.61 12.89 -17.62
CA GLU A 45 21.54 13.79 -18.04
C GLU A 45 20.61 13.11 -19.06
N LEU A 46 19.30 13.17 -18.80
CA LEU A 46 18.26 12.90 -19.80
C LEU A 46 17.57 14.22 -20.16
N SER A 47 17.63 14.62 -21.43
CA SER A 47 16.95 15.83 -21.93
C SER A 47 15.71 15.46 -22.75
N PHE A 48 14.58 16.11 -22.48
CA PHE A 48 13.31 15.89 -23.18
C PHE A 48 12.53 17.20 -23.40
N ARG A 49 11.72 17.25 -24.47
CA ARG A 49 10.91 18.43 -24.82
C ARG A 49 9.63 18.49 -23.99
N THR A 50 9.54 19.56 -23.20
CA THR A 50 8.38 20.11 -22.48
C THR A 50 7.32 19.10 -22.01
N ILE A 51 7.50 18.65 -20.78
CA ILE A 51 6.44 18.12 -19.92
C ILE A 51 6.17 19.24 -18.90
N ALA A 52 4.90 19.55 -18.59
CA ALA A 52 4.55 20.62 -17.64
C ALA A 52 5.35 20.48 -16.35
N ALA A 53 5.68 21.59 -15.67
CA ALA A 53 6.62 21.64 -14.54
C ALA A 53 6.36 20.50 -13.53
N GLU A 54 7.13 19.42 -13.64
CA GLU A 54 7.05 18.24 -12.78
C GLU A 54 8.14 18.35 -11.72
N GLU A 55 7.84 17.95 -10.49
CA GLU A 55 8.81 18.02 -9.40
C GLU A 55 9.73 16.78 -9.35
N SER A 56 9.32 15.64 -9.93
CA SER A 56 10.13 14.42 -9.92
C SER A 56 9.77 13.40 -11.02
N ALA A 57 10.79 12.73 -11.53
CA ALA A 57 10.68 11.62 -12.48
C ALA A 57 11.38 10.37 -11.92
N VAL A 58 10.83 9.19 -12.23
CA VAL A 58 11.38 7.91 -11.79
C VAL A 58 12.02 7.17 -12.96
N PHE A 59 13.31 6.88 -12.82
CA PHE A 59 14.15 6.24 -13.82
C PHE A 59 14.30 4.77 -13.50
N ILE A 60 14.01 3.93 -14.48
CA ILE A 60 14.13 2.49 -14.39
C ILE A 60 15.10 2.02 -15.46
N THR A 61 16.13 1.32 -15.04
CA THR A 61 17.12 0.69 -15.90
C THR A 61 16.80 -0.80 -16.03
N TYR A 62 16.72 -1.30 -17.26
CA TYR A 62 16.47 -2.70 -17.59
C TYR A 62 17.65 -3.28 -18.36
N THR A 63 17.94 -4.56 -18.20
CA THR A 63 18.76 -5.33 -19.15
C THR A 63 17.93 -5.71 -20.40
N PRO A 64 18.54 -6.19 -21.50
CA PRO A 64 17.84 -6.42 -22.77
C PRO A 64 16.84 -7.59 -22.72
N ASP A 65 16.95 -8.44 -21.71
CA ASP A 65 16.00 -9.50 -21.36
C ASP A 65 14.86 -9.00 -20.45
N ASN A 66 14.67 -7.67 -20.36
CA ASN A 66 13.66 -6.98 -19.56
C ASN A 66 13.76 -7.20 -18.04
N ALA A 67 14.89 -7.68 -17.53
CA ALA A 67 15.11 -7.72 -16.09
C ALA A 67 15.48 -6.33 -15.57
N VAL A 68 14.91 -5.94 -14.44
CA VAL A 68 15.24 -4.65 -13.83
C VAL A 68 16.62 -4.71 -13.21
N TYR A 69 17.44 -3.75 -13.60
CA TYR A 69 18.76 -3.57 -13.05
C TYR A 69 18.79 -2.57 -11.89
N ALA A 70 18.14 -1.41 -12.04
CA ALA A 70 18.15 -0.35 -11.03
C ALA A 70 16.95 0.60 -11.18
N VAL A 71 16.58 1.27 -10.08
CA VAL A 71 15.57 2.33 -10.06
C VAL A 71 16.12 3.54 -9.30
N ALA A 72 15.90 4.74 -9.81
CA ALA A 72 16.26 5.99 -9.15
C ALA A 72 15.22 7.07 -9.42
N ALA A 73 14.88 7.87 -8.41
CA ALA A 73 14.10 9.09 -8.61
C ALA A 73 15.05 10.29 -8.79
N ALA A 74 14.70 11.23 -9.66
CA ALA A 74 15.39 12.49 -9.81
C ALA A 74 14.42 13.64 -9.98
N ALA A 75 14.76 14.79 -9.42
CA ALA A 75 14.02 16.02 -9.67
C ALA A 75 14.16 16.42 -11.14
N VAL A 76 13.08 16.92 -11.73
CA VAL A 76 13.08 17.44 -13.11
C VAL A 76 13.34 18.93 -13.05
N THR A 77 14.42 19.38 -13.66
CA THR A 77 14.74 20.80 -13.83
C THR A 77 14.26 21.27 -15.19
N THR A 78 13.40 22.28 -15.22
CA THR A 78 12.95 22.92 -16.45
C THR A 78 13.65 24.26 -16.66
N ALA A 79 14.35 24.42 -17.77
CA ALA A 79 14.97 25.68 -18.19
C ALA A 79 14.77 25.89 -19.70
N ASP A 80 14.37 27.10 -20.10
CA ASP A 80 14.27 27.53 -21.50
C ASP A 80 13.51 26.57 -22.44
N GLY A 81 12.38 26.01 -21.98
CA GLY A 81 11.54 25.10 -22.76
C GLY A 81 12.11 23.68 -22.91
N SER A 82 13.17 23.36 -22.17
CA SER A 82 13.77 22.04 -22.07
C SER A 82 13.69 21.53 -20.63
N SER A 83 13.43 20.24 -20.49
CA SER A 83 13.38 19.55 -19.19
C SER A 83 14.56 18.59 -19.12
N SER A 84 15.26 18.59 -17.99
CA SER A 84 16.36 17.66 -17.72
C SER A 84 16.22 17.02 -16.34
N ALA A 85 16.80 15.83 -16.18
CA ALA A 85 16.84 15.14 -14.91
C ALA A 85 18.16 14.36 -14.79
N GLN A 86 18.71 14.35 -13.56
CA GLN A 86 20.00 13.73 -13.25
C GLN A 86 19.83 12.59 -12.25
N PRO A 87 19.43 11.40 -12.70
CA PRO A 87 19.33 10.25 -11.81
C PRO A 87 20.71 9.73 -11.43
N ASN A 88 20.94 9.58 -10.14
CA ASN A 88 22.19 9.03 -9.61
C ASN A 88 22.23 7.49 -9.76
N LEU A 89 22.36 7.01 -10.99
CA LEU A 89 22.36 5.58 -11.35
C LEU A 89 23.77 5.11 -11.68
N ALA A 90 24.28 4.13 -10.93
CA ALA A 90 25.53 3.44 -11.23
C ALA A 90 25.29 2.25 -12.17
N LEU A 91 25.78 2.33 -13.39
CA LEU A 91 25.66 1.29 -14.42
C LEU A 91 26.97 0.50 -14.57
N PRO A 92 26.91 -0.85 -14.65
CA PRO A 92 28.07 -1.70 -14.84
C PRO A 92 28.50 -1.65 -16.32
N GLN A 93 29.81 -1.82 -16.55
CA GLN A 93 30.46 -1.51 -17.83
C GLN A 93 30.11 -2.47 -18.98
N ASP A 94 29.65 -3.69 -18.66
CA ASP A 94 29.62 -4.81 -19.62
C ASP A 94 28.21 -5.27 -20.00
N LEU A 95 27.18 -4.52 -19.61
CA LEU A 95 25.78 -4.88 -19.84
C LEU A 95 25.09 -3.79 -20.65
N LYS A 96 24.30 -4.21 -21.63
CA LYS A 96 23.41 -3.31 -22.37
C LYS A 96 22.21 -2.97 -21.49
N PHE A 97 21.75 -1.73 -21.54
CA PHE A 97 20.61 -1.33 -20.73
C PHE A 97 19.64 -0.45 -21.50
N ILE A 98 18.35 -0.60 -21.18
CA ILE A 98 17.28 0.29 -21.60
C ILE A 98 16.92 1.13 -20.39
N VAL A 99 16.79 2.45 -20.54
CA VAL A 99 16.34 3.33 -19.46
C VAL A 99 14.98 3.90 -19.82
N LYS A 100 14.03 3.80 -18.89
CA LYS A 100 12.71 4.44 -18.98
C LYS A 100 12.55 5.46 -17.86
N ALA A 101 11.97 6.60 -18.16
CA ALA A 101 11.60 7.62 -17.19
C ALA A 101 10.08 7.68 -17.08
N TYR A 102 9.56 7.69 -15.85
CA TYR A 102 8.14 7.80 -15.54
C TYR A 102 7.83 9.10 -14.82
N PHE A 103 6.69 9.69 -15.16
CA PHE A 103 6.18 10.95 -14.62
C PHE A 103 4.86 10.67 -13.89
N PRO A 104 4.87 10.55 -12.54
CA PRO A 104 3.71 10.13 -11.76
C PRO A 104 2.50 11.05 -11.89
N THR A 105 2.74 12.34 -12.04
CA THR A 105 1.69 13.37 -12.06
C THR A 105 0.90 13.37 -13.38
N GLN A 106 1.59 13.08 -14.48
CA GLN A 106 1.00 13.06 -15.84
C GLN A 106 0.71 11.67 -16.35
N ASN A 107 1.11 10.66 -15.58
CA ASN A 107 0.90 9.28 -15.95
C ASN A 107 1.47 8.95 -17.35
N ALA A 108 2.70 9.42 -17.59
CA ALA A 108 3.39 9.30 -18.87
C ALA A 108 4.70 8.52 -18.71
N ILE A 109 5.03 7.72 -19.72
CA ILE A 109 6.27 6.93 -19.77
C ILE A 109 7.09 7.39 -20.97
N LEU A 110 8.33 7.80 -20.70
CA LEU A 110 9.34 8.04 -21.72
C LEU A 110 10.32 6.87 -21.75
N THR A 111 10.62 6.35 -22.94
CA THR A 111 11.65 5.34 -23.13
C THR A 111 12.82 5.97 -23.87
N ALA A 112 14.01 5.95 -23.27
CA ALA A 112 15.24 6.35 -23.96
C ALA A 112 15.65 5.25 -24.95
N ALA A 113 16.05 5.64 -26.16
CA ALA A 113 16.46 4.73 -27.21
C ALA A 113 17.69 3.90 -26.79
N ASP A 114 17.72 2.66 -27.28
CA ASP A 114 18.69 1.60 -27.03
C ASP A 114 20.15 2.09 -27.05
N THR A 115 20.96 1.69 -26.06
CA THR A 115 22.42 1.93 -26.08
C THR A 115 23.07 1.01 -27.11
N THR A 116 22.84 1.28 -28.39
CA THR A 116 23.60 0.71 -29.50
C THR A 116 24.20 1.83 -30.34
N GLU A 117 25.52 1.84 -30.28
CA GLU A 117 26.49 2.44 -31.20
C GLU A 117 26.90 3.91 -31.00
N GLU A 118 28.20 4.01 -30.66
CA GLU A 118 29.21 4.97 -31.12
C GLU A 118 28.92 6.47 -31.06
N GLY A 119 29.65 7.16 -30.17
CA GLY A 119 29.75 8.61 -30.23
C GLY A 119 30.57 9.25 -29.11
N ILE A 120 31.80 8.77 -28.86
CA ILE A 120 32.80 9.53 -28.11
C ILE A 120 33.20 10.75 -28.94
N GLN A 121 33.09 11.98 -28.42
CA GLN A 121 34.16 13.02 -28.39
C GLN A 121 33.69 14.40 -27.85
N PRO A 122 34.61 15.28 -27.37
CA PRO A 122 34.49 15.88 -26.02
C PRO A 122 34.71 17.42 -25.91
N SER A 123 34.55 17.92 -24.66
CA SER A 123 35.26 19.04 -23.98
C SER A 123 34.85 20.53 -24.16
N GLU A 124 34.28 21.11 -23.08
CA GLU A 124 34.74 22.30 -22.27
C GLU A 124 34.92 23.73 -22.88
N PRO A 125 35.03 24.86 -22.11
CA PRO A 125 34.75 25.09 -20.66
C PRO A 125 34.13 26.50 -20.28
N THR A 126 33.87 26.69 -18.97
CA THR A 126 34.02 27.94 -18.14
C THR A 126 32.98 29.09 -18.20
N ALA A 127 32.27 29.33 -17.08
CA ALA A 127 32.52 30.46 -16.14
C ALA A 127 31.52 30.50 -14.94
N GLU A 128 32.07 30.54 -13.72
CA GLU A 128 31.44 30.90 -12.43
C GLU A 128 31.87 32.36 -12.07
N PRO A 129 31.46 32.99 -10.94
CA PRO A 129 30.17 33.07 -10.20
C PRO A 129 29.73 34.56 -9.98
N THR A 130 28.52 34.82 -9.44
CA THR A 130 28.34 35.93 -8.46
C THR A 130 27.07 35.85 -7.58
N ALA A 131 27.30 35.56 -6.29
CA ALA A 131 26.69 36.06 -5.04
C ALA A 131 25.14 36.08 -4.76
N SER A 132 24.82 35.40 -3.64
CA SER A 132 23.60 35.30 -2.80
C SER A 132 23.17 36.62 -2.10
N PRO A 133 21.92 36.79 -1.58
CA PRO A 133 21.45 36.15 -0.31
C PRO A 133 20.00 35.58 -0.31
N SER A 134 19.79 34.60 0.58
CA SER A 134 18.55 33.87 0.99
C SER A 134 17.62 34.72 1.90
N PRO A 135 16.29 34.44 2.10
CA PRO A 135 15.78 33.27 2.86
C PRO A 135 14.62 32.49 2.19
N ALA A 136 14.49 31.24 2.65
CA ALA A 136 13.64 30.14 2.20
C ALA A 136 12.12 30.37 2.12
N PRO A 137 11.43 29.72 1.15
CA PRO A 137 10.08 29.21 1.34
C PRO A 137 10.14 27.72 1.72
N THR A 138 9.56 27.39 2.87
CA THR A 138 9.20 26.01 3.22
C THR A 138 7.99 25.61 2.38
N ALA A 139 8.20 24.82 1.33
CA ALA A 139 7.14 24.09 0.64
C ALA A 139 7.17 22.63 1.11
N THR A 140 6.05 22.21 1.71
CA THR A 140 5.73 20.83 2.07
C THR A 140 5.63 19.97 0.79
N PRO A 141 6.13 18.72 0.75
CA PRO A 141 5.97 17.87 -0.42
C PRO A 141 4.53 17.37 -0.54
N ASP A 142 3.91 17.56 -1.70
CA ASP A 142 2.60 17.00 -2.06
C ASP A 142 2.81 15.52 -2.48
N ALA A 143 2.61 14.60 -1.54
CA ALA A 143 2.83 13.17 -1.75
C ALA A 143 1.64 12.52 -2.47
N SER A 144 1.89 11.67 -3.47
CA SER A 144 0.87 10.94 -4.23
C SER A 144 0.08 9.89 -3.40
N TYR A 145 0.49 9.67 -2.14
CA TYR A 145 -0.12 8.78 -1.16
C TYR A 145 -0.14 9.43 0.23
N PRO A 146 -1.04 8.99 1.15
CA PRO A 146 -1.12 9.54 2.50
C PRO A 146 0.23 9.54 3.25
N PRO A 147 0.54 10.60 4.03
CA PRO A 147 1.83 10.74 4.72
C PRO A 147 2.18 9.65 5.72
N VAL A 148 1.19 8.87 6.18
CA VAL A 148 1.43 7.71 7.05
C VAL A 148 2.31 6.68 6.36
N TYR A 149 2.19 6.55 5.04
CA TYR A 149 3.09 5.72 4.25
C TYR A 149 4.39 6.48 4.02
N ASP A 150 5.49 5.97 4.54
CA ASP A 150 6.83 6.53 4.37
C ASP A 150 7.37 6.38 2.93
N THR A 151 6.82 5.41 2.20
CA THR A 151 7.20 5.05 0.85
C THR A 151 5.97 4.57 0.07
N ALA A 152 6.02 4.70 -1.26
CA ALA A 152 5.04 4.09 -2.14
C ALA A 152 4.96 2.55 -1.96
N ALA A 153 6.01 1.93 -1.39
CA ALA A 153 6.08 0.49 -1.15
C ALA A 153 5.09 0.06 -0.10
N VAL A 154 5.08 0.82 0.97
CA VAL A 154 4.20 0.59 2.10
C VAL A 154 2.77 0.98 1.72
N ALA A 155 2.60 2.01 0.89
CA ALA A 155 1.29 2.39 0.35
C ALA A 155 0.65 1.27 -0.49
N MET A 156 1.42 0.62 -1.38
CA MET A 156 0.93 -0.50 -2.21
C MET A 156 0.53 -1.75 -1.45
N GLN A 157 0.95 -1.88 -0.20
CA GLN A 157 0.63 -3.02 0.66
C GLN A 157 -0.65 -2.76 1.48
N ALA A 158 -1.28 -1.58 1.32
CA ALA A 158 -2.53 -1.26 1.97
C ALA A 158 -3.64 -2.22 1.51
N PHE A 159 -4.51 -2.58 2.45
CA PHE A 159 -5.73 -3.29 2.12
C PHE A 159 -6.81 -2.30 1.63
N MET A 160 -7.81 -2.84 0.94
CA MET A 160 -9.05 -2.17 0.57
C MET A 160 -10.18 -2.69 1.44
N VAL A 161 -11.17 -1.85 1.71
CA VAL A 161 -12.43 -2.28 2.35
C VAL A 161 -13.55 -2.14 1.33
N VAL A 162 -14.21 -3.25 1.02
CA VAL A 162 -15.31 -3.30 0.05
C VAL A 162 -16.50 -2.54 0.57
N ASP A 163 -17.02 -1.60 -0.22
CA ASP A 163 -18.29 -0.92 0.04
C ASP A 163 -19.41 -1.63 -0.73
N GLU A 164 -19.27 -1.69 -2.05
CA GLU A 164 -20.23 -2.39 -2.90
C GLU A 164 -19.56 -3.03 -4.11
N ILE A 165 -20.17 -4.11 -4.61
CA ILE A 165 -19.80 -4.73 -5.88
C ILE A 165 -21.04 -4.98 -6.73
N ASN A 166 -21.04 -4.48 -7.96
CA ASN A 166 -22.18 -4.59 -8.87
C ASN A 166 -21.73 -5.08 -10.24
N ALA A 167 -22.50 -5.99 -10.84
CA ALA A 167 -22.30 -6.38 -12.23
C ALA A 167 -22.71 -5.23 -13.16
N THR A 168 -21.84 -4.89 -14.11
CA THR A 168 -22.04 -3.85 -15.12
C THR A 168 -21.60 -4.37 -16.50
N VAL A 169 -21.80 -3.56 -17.53
CA VAL A 169 -21.41 -3.89 -18.91
C VAL A 169 -20.31 -2.92 -19.32
N ALA A 170 -19.15 -3.45 -19.72
CA ALA A 170 -18.04 -2.67 -20.25
C ALA A 170 -18.37 -2.07 -21.63
N GLU A 171 -17.55 -1.13 -22.10
CA GLU A 171 -17.78 -0.44 -23.39
C GLU A 171 -17.77 -1.39 -24.60
N ASP A 172 -17.06 -2.52 -24.48
CA ASP A 172 -16.98 -3.58 -25.49
C ASP A 172 -18.15 -4.59 -25.42
N GLY A 173 -19.02 -4.46 -24.42
CA GLY A 173 -20.19 -5.32 -24.22
C GLY A 173 -19.97 -6.52 -23.29
N ASP A 174 -18.75 -6.69 -22.75
CA ASP A 174 -18.46 -7.76 -21.80
C ASP A 174 -19.02 -7.44 -20.41
N THR A 175 -19.42 -8.48 -19.67
CA THR A 175 -19.85 -8.30 -18.28
C THR A 175 -18.62 -8.09 -17.42
N VAL A 176 -18.64 -7.06 -16.58
CA VAL A 176 -17.58 -6.76 -15.61
C VAL A 176 -18.23 -6.45 -14.26
N TYR A 177 -17.43 -6.38 -13.21
CA TYR A 177 -17.86 -5.91 -11.90
C TYR A 177 -17.29 -4.52 -11.62
N ALA A 178 -18.14 -3.59 -11.22
CA ALA A 178 -17.72 -2.32 -10.62
C ALA A 178 -17.60 -2.54 -9.11
N LEU A 179 -16.37 -2.55 -8.62
CA LEU A 179 -16.03 -2.66 -7.19
C LEU A 179 -15.80 -1.26 -6.65
N LYS A 180 -16.67 -0.80 -5.73
CA LYS A 180 -16.41 0.38 -4.92
C LYS A 180 -15.82 -0.01 -3.58
N ALA A 181 -14.81 0.72 -3.16
CA ALA A 181 -14.07 0.41 -1.95
C ALA A 181 -13.46 1.66 -1.32
N LEU A 182 -13.13 1.55 -0.04
CA LEU A 182 -12.27 2.49 0.66
C LEU A 182 -10.81 2.00 0.55
N TYR A 183 -9.93 2.88 0.07
CA TYR A 183 -8.52 2.57 -0.13
C TYR A 183 -7.66 3.81 0.10
N GLN A 184 -6.59 3.65 0.90
CA GLN A 184 -5.66 4.73 1.27
C GLN A 184 -6.37 6.02 1.75
N GLY A 185 -7.45 5.87 2.52
CA GLY A 185 -8.22 6.99 3.07
C GLY A 185 -9.07 7.74 2.02
N ARG A 186 -9.46 7.08 0.93
CA ARG A 186 -10.30 7.64 -0.13
C ARG A 186 -11.30 6.59 -0.63
N GLU A 187 -12.42 7.04 -1.18
CA GLU A 187 -13.31 6.21 -1.98
C GLU A 187 -12.72 6.01 -3.39
N ILE A 188 -12.74 4.77 -3.87
CA ILE A 188 -12.30 4.39 -5.22
C ILE A 188 -13.34 3.49 -5.88
N GLU A 189 -13.31 3.46 -7.21
CA GLU A 189 -14.06 2.51 -8.03
C GLU A 189 -13.09 1.79 -8.98
N VAL A 190 -13.14 0.46 -8.99
CA VAL A 190 -12.26 -0.41 -9.78
C VAL A 190 -13.11 -1.34 -10.63
N THR A 191 -12.84 -1.37 -11.94
CA THR A 191 -13.45 -2.35 -12.84
C THR A 191 -12.70 -3.68 -12.74
N VAL A 192 -13.44 -4.74 -12.44
CA VAL A 192 -12.91 -6.09 -12.27
C VAL A 192 -13.50 -7.01 -13.36
N PRO A 193 -12.67 -7.74 -14.12
CA PRO A 193 -13.15 -8.74 -15.07
C PRO A 193 -14.04 -9.81 -14.41
N ASP A 194 -15.05 -10.31 -15.12
CA ASP A 194 -16.00 -11.28 -14.57
C ASP A 194 -15.38 -12.66 -14.26
N ASP A 195 -14.28 -13.00 -14.92
CA ASP A 195 -13.47 -14.20 -14.68
C ASP A 195 -12.53 -14.09 -13.47
N THR A 196 -12.51 -12.95 -12.78
CA THR A 196 -11.68 -12.75 -11.58
C THR A 196 -12.22 -13.55 -10.39
N THR A 197 -11.34 -14.31 -9.75
CA THR A 197 -11.62 -15.09 -8.55
C THR A 197 -10.80 -14.63 -7.36
N LEU A 198 -11.26 -14.95 -6.14
CA LEU A 198 -10.49 -14.77 -4.92
C LEU A 198 -9.33 -15.77 -4.87
N ALA A 199 -8.11 -15.29 -4.84
CA ALA A 199 -6.89 -16.10 -4.84
C ALA A 199 -6.71 -16.86 -3.52
N SER A 200 -6.99 -16.19 -2.40
CA SER A 200 -6.96 -16.79 -1.07
C SER A 200 -8.08 -16.21 -0.20
N ALA A 201 -8.39 -16.92 0.89
CA ALA A 201 -9.35 -16.52 1.91
C ALA A 201 -8.91 -17.05 3.29
N PRO A 202 -9.31 -16.40 4.40
CA PRO A 202 -8.95 -16.85 5.74
C PRO A 202 -9.49 -18.24 6.06
N ASP A 203 -8.90 -18.93 7.04
CA ASP A 203 -9.24 -20.31 7.38
C ASP A 203 -10.75 -20.51 7.66
N VAL A 204 -11.40 -19.54 8.31
CA VAL A 204 -12.86 -19.57 8.58
C VAL A 204 -13.69 -19.42 7.30
N GLU A 205 -13.20 -18.66 6.33
CA GLU A 205 -13.83 -18.40 5.04
C GLU A 205 -13.16 -19.20 3.90
N SER A 206 -12.47 -20.31 4.22
CA SER A 206 -11.66 -21.06 3.25
C SER A 206 -12.45 -21.57 2.03
N HIS A 207 -13.78 -21.67 2.15
CA HIS A 207 -14.68 -22.02 1.05
C HIS A 207 -14.79 -20.93 -0.03
N LEU A 208 -14.38 -19.69 0.26
CA LEU A 208 -14.37 -18.57 -0.69
C LEU A 208 -13.11 -18.52 -1.56
N ALA A 209 -12.06 -19.27 -1.20
CA ALA A 209 -10.89 -19.39 -2.06
C ALA A 209 -11.30 -20.02 -3.41
N GLY A 210 -11.01 -19.33 -4.51
CA GLY A 210 -11.44 -19.68 -5.87
C GLY A 210 -12.88 -19.28 -6.21
N ALA A 211 -13.63 -18.65 -5.31
CA ALA A 211 -14.94 -18.10 -5.62
C ALA A 211 -14.82 -16.87 -6.54
N SER A 212 -15.89 -16.57 -7.29
CA SER A 212 -15.97 -15.34 -8.09
C SER A 212 -15.87 -14.10 -7.20
N VAL A 213 -15.30 -13.02 -7.71
CA VAL A 213 -15.26 -11.72 -7.03
C VAL A 213 -16.65 -11.20 -6.63
N SER A 214 -17.70 -11.62 -7.33
CA SER A 214 -19.10 -11.34 -6.95
C SER A 214 -19.53 -11.87 -5.58
N ALA A 215 -18.73 -12.77 -4.98
CA ALA A 215 -18.94 -13.25 -3.62
C ALA A 215 -18.53 -12.24 -2.54
N LEU A 216 -17.83 -11.15 -2.90
CA LEU A 216 -17.47 -10.08 -1.98
C LEU A 216 -18.70 -9.36 -1.44
N GLN A 217 -18.60 -8.88 -0.21
CA GLN A 217 -19.66 -8.22 0.54
C GLN A 217 -19.16 -6.91 1.15
N GLU A 218 -20.08 -6.01 1.48
CA GLU A 218 -19.78 -4.78 2.22
C GLU A 218 -19.02 -5.10 3.51
N GLY A 219 -17.89 -4.44 3.71
CA GLY A 219 -16.99 -4.61 4.86
C GLY A 219 -15.92 -5.70 4.68
N ASP A 220 -15.95 -6.49 3.61
CA ASP A 220 -14.85 -7.40 3.29
C ASP A 220 -13.54 -6.59 3.16
N VAL A 221 -12.49 -7.08 3.82
CA VAL A 221 -11.16 -6.52 3.71
C VAL A 221 -10.39 -7.35 2.71
N ILE A 222 -9.88 -6.72 1.67
CA ILE A 222 -9.20 -7.40 0.57
C ILE A 222 -7.82 -6.81 0.29
N TYR A 223 -6.94 -7.61 -0.27
CA TYR A 223 -5.71 -7.15 -0.88
C TYR A 223 -5.72 -7.40 -2.38
N CYS A 224 -5.42 -6.36 -3.14
CA CYS A 224 -5.39 -6.42 -4.60
C CYS A 224 -3.94 -6.44 -5.09
N THR A 225 -3.57 -7.46 -5.86
CA THR A 225 -2.29 -7.51 -6.56
C THR A 225 -2.48 -6.99 -7.98
N TYR A 226 -1.60 -6.09 -8.40
CA TYR A 226 -1.60 -5.53 -9.75
C TYR A 226 -0.35 -5.95 -10.50
N SER A 227 -0.52 -6.31 -11.76
CA SER A 227 0.58 -6.48 -12.70
C SER A 227 1.32 -5.17 -12.95
N PHE A 228 2.50 -5.28 -13.55
CA PHE A 228 3.27 -4.13 -14.01
C PHE A 228 2.55 -3.27 -15.06
N GLY A 229 1.44 -3.72 -15.66
CA GLY A 229 0.61 -2.89 -16.55
C GLY A 229 -0.53 -2.15 -15.85
N GLY A 230 -0.61 -2.18 -14.52
CA GLY A 230 -1.73 -1.63 -13.75
C GLY A 230 -2.99 -2.51 -13.81
N ARG A 231 -2.94 -3.66 -14.49
CA ARG A 231 -4.03 -4.63 -14.52
C ARG A 231 -4.05 -5.44 -13.23
N LEU A 232 -5.21 -5.50 -12.57
CA LEU A 232 -5.47 -6.38 -11.43
C LEU A 232 -5.20 -7.84 -11.82
N THR A 233 -4.40 -8.56 -11.02
CA THR A 233 -4.06 -9.97 -11.24
C THR A 233 -4.74 -10.87 -10.24
N ASP A 234 -4.73 -10.49 -8.96
CA ASP A 234 -5.22 -11.33 -7.87
C ASP A 234 -5.95 -10.47 -6.84
N ILE A 235 -6.98 -11.04 -6.23
CA ILE A 235 -7.68 -10.49 -5.08
C ILE A 235 -7.61 -11.52 -3.96
N ASP A 236 -7.03 -11.15 -2.83
CA ASP A 236 -6.99 -11.98 -1.64
C ASP A 236 -8.00 -11.44 -0.62
N LEU A 237 -8.88 -12.29 -0.09
CA LEU A 237 -9.71 -11.92 1.05
C LEU A 237 -8.84 -11.98 2.31
N ILE A 238 -8.73 -10.87 3.02
CA ILE A 238 -8.03 -10.76 4.30
C ILE A 238 -8.98 -11.02 5.46
N TYR A 239 -10.20 -10.47 5.42
CA TYR A 239 -11.14 -10.61 6.53
C TYR A 239 -12.57 -10.38 6.04
N ARG A 240 -13.53 -11.10 6.60
CA ARG A 240 -14.96 -10.88 6.42
C ARG A 240 -15.59 -10.54 7.78
N PRO A 241 -16.37 -9.43 7.89
CA PRO A 241 -17.13 -9.13 9.10
C PRO A 241 -18.03 -10.30 9.49
N GLN A 242 -18.00 -10.65 10.77
CA GLN A 242 -18.79 -11.76 11.29
C GLN A 242 -20.23 -11.30 11.56
N SER A 243 -21.22 -12.19 11.42
CA SER A 243 -22.61 -11.83 11.73
C SER A 243 -22.93 -11.88 13.22
N ALA A 244 -22.11 -12.58 14.01
CA ALA A 244 -22.23 -12.74 15.44
C ALA A 244 -20.97 -12.22 16.14
N ASP A 245 -21.08 -11.93 17.43
CA ASP A 245 -19.94 -11.49 18.22
C ASP A 245 -18.84 -12.57 18.28
N ILE A 246 -17.60 -12.14 18.10
CA ILE A 246 -16.44 -13.01 17.88
C ILE A 246 -16.02 -13.72 19.16
N ILE A 247 -16.03 -13.01 20.30
CA ILE A 247 -15.45 -13.52 21.55
C ILE A 247 -16.42 -14.42 22.30
N THR A 248 -17.71 -14.11 22.21
CA THR A 248 -18.79 -14.90 22.82
C THR A 248 -19.34 -15.99 21.90
N SER A 249 -18.94 -16.01 20.63
CA SER A 249 -19.26 -17.11 19.71
C SER A 249 -18.68 -18.46 20.18
N GLU A 250 -19.44 -19.52 19.93
CA GLU A 250 -19.00 -20.91 20.10
C GLU A 250 -17.96 -21.33 19.05
N GLU A 251 -17.81 -20.55 17.98
CA GLU A 251 -16.83 -20.82 16.93
C GLU A 251 -15.39 -20.62 17.42
N ASP A 252 -14.52 -21.53 16.99
CA ASP A 252 -13.10 -21.47 17.31
C ASP A 252 -12.34 -20.66 16.26
N PHE A 253 -12.10 -19.40 16.60
CA PHE A 253 -11.29 -18.48 15.80
C PHE A 253 -9.79 -18.53 16.11
N GLY A 254 -9.37 -19.42 17.01
CA GLY A 254 -8.02 -19.41 17.58
C GLY A 254 -7.89 -18.46 18.77
N ALA A 255 -6.85 -18.66 19.57
CA ALA A 255 -6.63 -17.87 20.79
C ALA A 255 -6.26 -16.41 20.47
N ASN A 256 -5.63 -16.18 19.31
CA ASN A 256 -5.23 -14.88 18.79
C ASN A 256 -6.15 -14.40 17.66
N PHE A 257 -7.31 -15.05 17.49
CA PHE A 257 -8.23 -14.81 16.37
C PHE A 257 -7.60 -15.05 14.99
N GLU A 258 -6.48 -15.77 14.92
CA GLU A 258 -5.66 -15.92 13.72
C GLU A 258 -6.44 -16.53 12.55
N ARG A 259 -7.44 -17.38 12.83
CA ARG A 259 -8.23 -18.05 11.81
C ARG A 259 -9.16 -17.10 11.06
N LEU A 260 -9.48 -15.94 11.64
CA LEU A 260 -10.33 -14.92 11.01
C LEU A 260 -9.65 -14.21 9.85
N PHE A 261 -8.31 -14.13 9.86
CA PHE A 261 -7.57 -13.28 8.93
C PHE A 261 -6.33 -13.91 8.30
N THR A 262 -6.03 -15.17 8.62
CA THR A 262 -4.93 -15.92 8.01
C THR A 262 -5.43 -17.15 7.26
N ALA A 263 -4.74 -17.48 6.17
CA ALA A 263 -4.82 -18.75 5.48
C ALA A 263 -3.53 -19.54 5.78
N GLY A 264 -3.65 -20.66 6.49
CA GLY A 264 -2.49 -21.49 6.84
C GLY A 264 -1.41 -20.75 7.66
N GLY A 265 -1.81 -19.75 8.46
CA GLY A 265 -0.92 -18.97 9.33
C GLY A 265 -0.32 -17.70 8.71
N THR A 266 -0.71 -17.34 7.48
CA THR A 266 -0.29 -16.10 6.82
C THR A 266 -1.48 -15.29 6.31
N VAL A 267 -1.37 -13.98 6.32
CA VAL A 267 -2.37 -13.05 5.76
C VAL A 267 -2.12 -12.88 4.28
N ALA A 268 -3.18 -13.08 3.48
CA ALA A 268 -3.13 -13.08 2.02
C ALA A 268 -1.92 -13.88 1.50
N GLU A 269 -1.60 -15.04 2.11
CA GLU A 269 -0.46 -15.90 1.76
C GLU A 269 0.93 -15.22 1.72
N ARG A 270 1.06 -14.01 2.30
CA ARG A 270 2.22 -13.13 2.11
C ARG A 270 2.80 -12.65 3.43
N TRP A 271 1.95 -12.18 4.33
CA TRP A 271 2.41 -11.47 5.53
C TRP A 271 2.15 -12.28 6.80
N PRO A 272 3.04 -12.18 7.80
CA PRO A 272 2.82 -12.84 9.07
C PRO A 272 1.78 -12.09 9.92
N ALA A 273 1.00 -12.85 10.68
CA ALA A 273 0.26 -12.29 11.81
C ALA A 273 1.22 -11.88 12.94
N ILE A 274 0.87 -10.84 13.69
CA ILE A 274 1.59 -10.46 14.90
C ILE A 274 1.29 -11.48 16.00
N SER A 275 2.31 -11.89 16.74
CA SER A 275 2.13 -12.72 17.93
C SER A 275 1.78 -11.83 19.12
N TYR A 276 0.65 -12.12 19.77
CA TYR A 276 0.27 -11.48 21.03
C TYR A 276 1.32 -11.72 22.12
N GLY A 277 1.57 -10.70 22.95
CA GLY A 277 2.66 -10.67 23.93
C GLY A 277 4.06 -10.44 23.35
N SER A 278 4.18 -10.19 22.04
CA SER A 278 5.46 -9.84 21.41
C SER A 278 5.77 -8.35 21.54
N ASP A 279 7.02 -8.04 21.89
CA ASP A 279 7.61 -6.70 21.81
C ASP A 279 8.45 -6.51 20.53
N ARG A 280 8.43 -7.51 19.64
CA ARG A 280 9.18 -7.53 18.39
C ARG A 280 8.25 -7.47 17.20
N PHE A 281 8.45 -6.42 16.41
CA PHE A 281 7.72 -6.19 15.18
C PHE A 281 8.64 -6.33 13.97
N HIS A 282 8.01 -6.53 12.82
CA HIS A 282 8.63 -6.68 11.52
C HIS A 282 7.92 -5.78 10.50
N ASP A 283 8.54 -5.66 9.32
CA ASP A 283 7.93 -4.96 8.19
C ASP A 283 6.62 -5.65 7.79
N ASN A 284 5.58 -4.84 7.57
CA ASN A 284 4.24 -5.21 7.10
C ASN A 284 3.65 -6.49 7.71
N GLN A 285 3.04 -6.35 8.88
CA GLN A 285 2.32 -7.41 9.60
C GLN A 285 0.86 -7.03 9.85
N TYR A 286 0.08 -8.01 10.29
CA TYR A 286 -1.32 -7.82 10.60
C TYR A 286 -1.67 -8.35 11.98
N ALA A 287 -2.60 -7.70 12.67
CA ALA A 287 -3.22 -8.23 13.87
C ALA A 287 -4.73 -8.02 13.82
N PHE A 288 -5.45 -8.93 14.46
CA PHE A 288 -6.87 -8.79 14.73
C PHE A 288 -7.09 -8.93 16.22
N GLY A 289 -7.89 -8.07 16.84
CA GLY A 289 -8.15 -8.15 18.28
C GLY A 289 -9.31 -7.31 18.76
N LEU A 290 -9.69 -7.56 20.01
CA LEU A 290 -10.62 -6.73 20.75
C LEU A 290 -9.91 -5.42 21.14
N ILE A 291 -10.54 -4.28 20.90
CA ILE A 291 -10.01 -2.97 21.29
C ILE A 291 -10.19 -2.83 22.81
N LYS A 292 -9.14 -3.13 23.57
CA LYS A 292 -9.16 -3.09 25.04
C LYS A 292 -9.01 -1.66 25.54
N ASP A 293 -8.11 -0.91 24.91
CA ASP A 293 -7.93 0.51 25.18
C ASP A 293 -7.45 1.25 23.94
N ASN A 294 -7.67 2.56 23.93
CA ASN A 294 -7.05 3.48 22.99
C ASN A 294 -6.55 4.68 23.78
N LEU A 295 -5.24 4.76 23.97
CA LEU A 295 -4.61 5.80 24.77
C LEU A 295 -4.58 7.12 23.99
N ARG A 296 -5.77 7.71 23.79
CA ARG A 296 -6.07 9.03 23.20
C ARG A 296 -5.04 9.50 22.16
N GLY A 297 -4.82 8.67 21.14
CA GLY A 297 -4.08 9.03 19.92
C GLY A 297 -2.67 8.48 19.78
N ASN A 298 -2.06 7.91 20.84
CA ASN A 298 -0.66 7.44 20.74
C ASN A 298 -0.48 5.93 20.76
N ALA A 299 -1.46 5.18 21.27
CA ALA A 299 -1.39 3.73 21.28
C ALA A 299 -2.77 3.09 21.16
N LEU A 300 -2.80 1.98 20.41
CA LEU A 300 -3.92 1.05 20.33
C LEU A 300 -3.54 -0.21 21.10
N VAL A 301 -4.39 -0.61 22.04
CA VAL A 301 -4.20 -1.85 22.81
C VAL A 301 -5.22 -2.88 22.37
N LEU A 302 -4.72 -3.95 21.75
CA LEU A 302 -5.53 -5.09 21.35
C LEU A 302 -5.38 -6.23 22.34
N ALA A 303 -6.51 -6.82 22.75
CA ALA A 303 -6.55 -8.04 23.54
C ALA A 303 -6.96 -9.24 22.67
N ASN A 304 -6.41 -10.40 22.98
CA ASN A 304 -6.80 -11.66 22.37
C ASN A 304 -7.87 -12.41 23.20
N LYS A 305 -8.33 -13.58 22.72
CA LYS A 305 -9.38 -14.37 23.39
C LYS A 305 -8.97 -14.88 24.77
N THR A 306 -7.66 -14.97 25.05
CA THR A 306 -7.17 -15.43 26.36
C THR A 306 -7.42 -14.42 27.47
N GLY A 307 -7.57 -13.14 27.12
CA GLY A 307 -7.85 -12.06 28.08
C GLY A 307 -6.68 -11.72 29.01
N LEU A 308 -5.52 -12.36 28.88
CA LEU A 308 -4.37 -12.13 29.74
C LEU A 308 -3.69 -10.80 29.38
N ALA A 309 -3.55 -9.90 30.34
CA ALA A 309 -2.98 -8.57 30.11
C ALA A 309 -1.52 -8.63 29.63
N GLU A 310 -0.75 -9.63 30.07
CA GLU A 310 0.62 -9.87 29.60
C GLU A 310 0.72 -10.24 28.11
N ASN A 311 -0.39 -10.69 27.51
CA ASN A 311 -0.48 -11.01 26.09
C ASN A 311 -1.00 -9.83 25.27
N ASP A 312 -1.42 -8.72 25.89
CA ASP A 312 -1.94 -7.58 25.14
C ASP A 312 -0.91 -7.07 24.12
N LEU A 313 -1.44 -6.60 23.00
CA LEU A 313 -0.65 -6.04 21.92
C LEU A 313 -0.79 -4.52 21.95
N GLU A 314 0.29 -3.84 22.29
CA GLU A 314 0.39 -2.38 22.25
C GLU A 314 1.03 -1.96 20.93
N LEU A 315 0.28 -1.18 20.13
CA LEU A 315 0.69 -0.71 18.81
C LEU A 315 0.73 0.81 18.77
N ASP A 316 1.73 1.35 18.09
CA ASP A 316 1.88 2.79 17.93
C ASP A 316 0.82 3.32 16.97
N LEU A 317 -0.03 4.23 17.46
CA LEU A 317 -1.03 4.92 16.66
C LEU A 317 -0.54 6.33 16.36
N LEU A 318 -0.64 6.76 15.11
CA LEU A 318 -0.23 8.11 14.69
C LEU A 318 -1.45 8.93 14.27
N ASP A 319 -1.37 10.26 14.39
CA ASP A 319 -2.43 11.18 13.93
C ASP A 319 -2.76 11.01 12.43
N GLY A 320 -1.82 10.48 11.64
CA GLY A 320 -1.99 10.20 10.21
C GLY A 320 -2.51 8.80 9.88
N THR A 321 -2.69 7.92 10.87
CA THR A 321 -3.21 6.56 10.64
C THR A 321 -4.55 6.60 9.93
N ILE A 322 -4.70 5.78 8.89
CA ILE A 322 -5.94 5.68 8.15
C ILE A 322 -6.88 4.75 8.90
N VAL A 323 -8.07 5.26 9.24
CA VAL A 323 -9.09 4.53 9.99
C VAL A 323 -10.32 4.36 9.10
N TYR A 324 -10.72 3.11 8.88
CA TYR A 324 -12.04 2.77 8.38
C TYR A 324 -12.91 2.29 9.54
N VAL A 325 -14.21 2.52 9.45
CA VAL A 325 -15.16 2.10 10.48
C VAL A 325 -16.27 1.31 9.82
N TYR A 326 -16.56 0.14 10.37
CA TYR A 326 -17.71 -0.69 10.05
C TYR A 326 -18.59 -0.82 11.29
N ASP A 327 -19.67 -0.05 11.35
CA ASP A 327 -20.59 -0.02 12.49
C ASP A 327 -21.81 -0.91 12.23
N HIS A 328 -21.96 -1.98 13.02
CA HIS A 328 -23.05 -2.94 12.86
C HIS A 328 -24.45 -2.35 13.11
N THR A 329 -24.54 -1.19 13.77
CA THR A 329 -25.82 -0.54 14.11
C THR A 329 -26.28 0.46 13.06
N LEU A 330 -25.38 0.92 12.18
CA LEU A 330 -25.70 1.91 11.17
C LEU A 330 -26.34 1.27 9.95
N ARG A 331 -27.08 2.10 9.20
CA ARG A 331 -27.65 1.69 7.91
C ARG A 331 -26.58 1.63 6.83
N ASP A 332 -25.76 2.68 6.78
CA ASP A 332 -24.57 2.76 5.93
C ASP A 332 -23.41 2.45 6.88
N LYS A 333 -22.97 1.18 6.88
CA LYS A 333 -22.12 0.66 7.97
C LYS A 333 -20.68 1.12 7.82
N LEU A 334 -20.24 1.31 6.59
CA LEU A 334 -18.85 1.56 6.24
C LEU A 334 -18.58 3.05 5.95
N TYR A 335 -17.54 3.62 6.59
CA TYR A 335 -17.06 4.97 6.29
C TYR A 335 -15.59 5.17 6.67
N ILE A 336 -14.96 6.24 6.15
CA ILE A 336 -13.62 6.68 6.55
C ILE A 336 -13.76 7.48 7.85
N GLY A 337 -13.16 6.96 8.92
CA GLY A 337 -13.17 7.56 10.26
C GLY A 337 -11.88 8.29 10.60
N THR A 338 -11.73 8.55 11.90
CA THR A 338 -10.60 9.21 12.53
C THR A 338 -10.18 8.45 13.79
N ALA A 339 -9.08 8.85 14.42
CA ALA A 339 -8.68 8.30 15.72
C ALA A 339 -9.75 8.45 16.82
N ALA A 340 -10.68 9.41 16.69
CA ALA A 340 -11.78 9.58 17.63
C ALA A 340 -12.88 8.52 17.49
N ASP A 341 -12.97 7.87 16.33
CA ASP A 341 -13.96 6.82 16.03
C ASP A 341 -13.50 5.43 16.49
N ILE A 342 -12.24 5.31 16.94
CA ILE A 342 -11.73 4.08 17.56
C ILE A 342 -12.34 3.99 18.96
N LEU A 343 -13.39 3.18 19.12
CA LEU A 343 -14.03 2.97 20.41
C LEU A 343 -13.52 1.69 21.06
N LYS A 344 -13.12 1.78 22.32
CA LYS A 344 -12.80 0.60 23.12
C LYS A 344 -14.05 -0.20 23.46
N SER A 345 -13.86 -1.47 23.78
CA SER A 345 -14.92 -2.35 24.28
C SER A 345 -15.31 -2.03 25.73
N GLU A 346 -16.57 -2.29 26.09
CA GLU A 346 -17.10 -1.98 27.42
C GLU A 346 -16.89 -3.13 28.43
N ILE A 347 -15.64 -3.52 28.69
CA ILE A 347 -15.36 -4.63 29.61
C ILE A 347 -15.60 -4.18 31.07
N PRO A 348 -16.56 -4.78 31.81
CA PRO A 348 -16.84 -4.37 33.18
C PRO A 348 -15.72 -4.81 34.14
N ASN A 349 -15.43 -4.00 35.16
CA ASN A 349 -14.42 -4.35 36.18
C ASN A 349 -14.72 -5.66 36.91
N SER A 350 -15.98 -6.10 36.97
CA SER A 350 -16.36 -7.40 37.54
C SER A 350 -15.94 -8.60 36.70
N ALA A 351 -15.63 -8.39 35.41
CA ALA A 351 -15.10 -9.40 34.50
C ALA A 351 -13.57 -9.45 34.51
N LYS A 352 -12.91 -8.67 35.37
CA LYS A 352 -11.46 -8.54 35.45
C LYS A 352 -10.94 -8.96 36.83
N ASP A 353 -9.74 -9.51 36.87
CA ASP A 353 -9.02 -9.77 38.13
C ASP A 353 -8.14 -8.57 38.55
N GLU A 354 -7.29 -8.77 39.57
CA GLU A 354 -6.42 -7.72 40.10
C GLU A 354 -5.26 -7.32 39.17
N ASP A 355 -4.93 -8.17 38.20
CA ASP A 355 -3.87 -7.96 37.21
C ASP A 355 -4.43 -7.44 35.87
N ASP A 356 -5.71 -7.03 35.83
CA ASP A 356 -6.44 -6.59 34.64
C ASP A 356 -6.61 -7.69 33.56
N ASN A 357 -6.48 -8.96 33.95
CA ASN A 357 -6.85 -10.08 33.07
C ASN A 357 -8.37 -10.16 32.96
N ILE A 358 -8.85 -10.42 31.76
CA ILE A 358 -10.28 -10.63 31.49
C ILE A 358 -10.59 -12.10 31.78
N ILE A 359 -11.28 -12.36 32.88
CA ILE A 359 -11.57 -13.70 33.40
C ILE A 359 -12.97 -14.21 33.02
N ALA A 360 -13.79 -13.35 32.42
CA ALA A 360 -15.11 -13.72 31.91
C ALA A 360 -15.48 -12.85 30.70
N TRP A 361 -16.08 -13.48 29.69
CA TRP A 361 -16.68 -12.80 28.54
C TRP A 361 -18.20 -12.81 28.71
N ASP A 362 -18.83 -11.65 28.60
CA ASP A 362 -20.26 -11.45 28.86
C ASP A 362 -21.01 -11.20 27.54
N THR A 363 -22.06 -11.99 27.32
CA THR A 363 -22.93 -11.90 26.14
C THR A 363 -23.81 -10.66 26.11
N ASP A 364 -23.85 -9.87 27.18
CA ASP A 364 -24.59 -8.59 27.20
C ASP A 364 -23.66 -7.38 27.00
N THR A 365 -22.35 -7.61 26.82
CA THR A 365 -21.35 -6.54 26.62
C THR A 365 -21.19 -6.21 25.15
N ILE A 366 -21.08 -4.90 24.84
CA ILE A 366 -20.74 -4.44 23.51
C ILE A 366 -19.23 -4.52 23.31
N TYR A 367 -18.82 -5.36 22.35
CA TYR A 367 -17.44 -5.52 21.95
C TYR A 367 -17.14 -4.81 20.63
N ASN A 368 -15.97 -4.19 20.58
CA ASN A 368 -15.41 -3.51 19.42
C ASN A 368 -14.07 -4.15 19.08
N TYR A 369 -13.83 -4.37 17.80
CA TYR A 369 -12.65 -5.08 17.30
C TYR A 369 -11.91 -4.24 16.27
N ALA A 370 -10.65 -4.56 16.03
CA ALA A 370 -9.88 -3.97 14.94
C ALA A 370 -9.09 -5.04 14.18
N LEU A 371 -9.06 -4.90 12.85
CA LEU A 371 -8.01 -5.46 12.01
C LEU A 371 -7.04 -4.33 11.68
N VAL A 372 -5.76 -4.56 11.95
CA VAL A 372 -4.71 -3.56 11.76
C VAL A 372 -3.63 -4.10 10.84
N ARG A 373 -3.10 -3.23 9.98
CA ARG A 373 -1.84 -3.42 9.28
C ARG A 373 -0.78 -2.52 9.89
N THR A 374 0.37 -3.10 10.20
CA THR A 374 1.46 -2.38 10.86
C THR A 374 2.74 -2.43 10.05
N ASN A 375 3.57 -1.39 10.13
CA ASN A 375 4.95 -1.43 9.70
C ASN A 375 5.86 -1.14 10.90
N ASP A 376 6.66 -2.13 11.33
CA ASP A 376 7.52 -2.02 12.52
C ASP A 376 6.76 -1.58 13.80
N GLY A 377 5.57 -2.14 14.01
CA GLY A 377 4.73 -1.86 15.18
C GLY A 377 3.86 -0.59 15.08
N VAL A 378 4.09 0.23 14.04
CA VAL A 378 3.28 1.43 13.76
C VAL A 378 2.07 1.08 12.92
N VAL A 379 0.87 1.48 13.35
CA VAL A 379 -0.38 1.26 12.63
C VAL A 379 -0.47 2.18 11.42
N MET A 380 -0.54 1.58 10.23
CA MET A 380 -0.56 2.29 8.94
C MET A 380 -2.01 2.56 8.49
N ASP A 381 -2.77 1.48 8.40
CA ASP A 381 -4.20 1.47 8.14
C ASP A 381 -4.87 0.42 9.01
N MET A 382 -6.11 0.71 9.39
CA MET A 382 -6.94 -0.17 10.20
C MET A 382 -8.40 -0.05 9.82
N ILE A 383 -9.14 -1.12 10.07
CA ILE A 383 -10.59 -1.10 10.12
C ILE A 383 -11.06 -1.44 11.53
N VAL A 384 -11.92 -0.58 12.06
CA VAL A 384 -12.59 -0.74 13.34
C VAL A 384 -13.97 -1.30 13.07
N PHE A 385 -14.32 -2.37 13.79
CA PHE A 385 -15.65 -2.92 13.77
C PHE A 385 -16.36 -2.60 15.08
N LEU A 386 -17.42 -1.82 14.99
CA LEU A 386 -18.16 -1.34 16.15
C LEU A 386 -19.43 -2.14 16.36
N ASN A 387 -19.78 -2.31 17.63
CA ASN A 387 -21.12 -2.69 18.05
C ASN A 387 -21.55 -4.11 17.64
N TYR A 388 -20.67 -5.10 17.73
CA TYR A 388 -20.96 -6.50 17.36
C TYR A 388 -22.11 -7.16 18.13
N ASN A 389 -22.48 -6.59 19.27
CA ASN A 389 -23.46 -7.14 20.20
C ASN A 389 -24.48 -6.08 20.67
N ALA A 390 -24.76 -5.10 19.80
CA ALA A 390 -25.63 -3.96 20.09
C ALA A 390 -27.10 -4.15 19.71
#